data_AF-A0A316HTY6-F1
#
_entry.id   AF-A0A316HTY6-F1
#
_cell.length_a   1.000
_cell.length_b   1.000
_cell.length_c   1.000
_cell.angle_alpha   90.00
_cell.angle_beta   90.00
_cell.angle_gamma   90.00
#
_symmetry.space_group_name_H-M   'P 1'
#
loop_
_entity.id
_entity.type
_entity.pdbx_description
1 polymer ?
#
loop_
_entity_poly.entity_id
_entity_poly.type
_entity_poly.pdbx_seq_one_letter_code
_entity_poly.pdbx_strand_id
1 'polypeptide(L)'
;MSLTEQREGVEAGRLDMFVDGAFAFTLTLLVIGGDAVPDSADKLLRMLGGVPAFAVCFSLIAYFWHGHVRWRRRCPEADRGGLWLSLMLVFFALIFVYPLHMLFASLFNGLGGDAFPSEFKLDSPRQIRALFVCYGVAFACMAGTLALLFRHAARGAQARGGSPLPARLDMLEWSVPTALGVLSALLALLLPLSAPPLCWALPGFVYALMFLIGPLTARFRRRHGMGEP
;
A
#
# COMPACT_ATOMS: atom_id res chain seq x y z
N MET A 1 8.84 7.73 -35.89
CA MET A 1 8.10 8.17 -34.69
C MET A 1 7.36 9.43 -35.06
N SER A 2 6.03 9.44 -34.95
CA SER A 2 5.22 10.62 -35.30
C SER A 2 5.29 11.68 -34.18
N LEU A 3 4.99 12.95 -34.49
CA LEU A 3 4.94 14.02 -33.48
C LEU A 3 3.92 13.72 -32.37
N THR A 4 2.86 12.99 -32.68
CA THR A 4 1.83 12.54 -31.74
C THR A 4 2.38 11.49 -30.77
N GLU A 5 3.10 10.48 -31.27
CA GLU A 5 3.75 9.45 -30.43
C GLU A 5 4.78 10.07 -29.49
N GLN A 6 5.54 11.06 -29.98
CA GLN A 6 6.51 11.77 -29.15
C GLN A 6 5.84 12.58 -28.03
N ARG A 7 4.71 13.23 -28.32
CA ARG A 7 3.95 14.00 -27.33
C ARG A 7 3.32 13.10 -26.27
N GLU A 8 2.73 11.97 -26.67
CA GLU A 8 2.16 10.98 -25.76
C GLU A 8 3.22 10.38 -24.82
N GLY A 9 4.42 10.10 -25.34
CA GLY A 9 5.55 9.64 -24.52
C GLY A 9 6.01 10.67 -23.47
N VAL A 10 6.00 11.96 -23.81
CA VAL A 10 6.33 13.04 -22.87
C VAL A 10 5.25 13.18 -21.78
N GLU A 11 3.97 13.14 -22.14
CA GLU A 11 2.86 13.21 -21.18
C GLU A 11 2.86 12.00 -20.23
N ALA A 12 3.13 10.80 -20.76
CA ALA A 12 3.34 9.58 -19.97
C ALA A 12 4.48 9.74 -18.97
N GLY A 13 5.64 10.22 -19.40
CA GLY A 13 6.79 10.43 -18.51
C GLY A 13 6.53 11.48 -17.42
N ARG A 14 5.73 12.52 -17.71
CA ARG A 14 5.34 13.53 -16.70
C ARG A 14 4.45 12.96 -15.61
N LEU A 15 3.52 12.06 -15.96
CA LEU A 15 2.70 11.36 -14.98
C LEU A 15 3.59 10.50 -14.06
N ASP A 16 4.54 9.77 -14.65
CA ASP A 16 5.43 8.88 -13.90
C ASP A 16 6.29 9.69 -12.92
N MET A 17 6.89 10.79 -13.37
CA MET A 17 7.63 11.72 -12.51
C MET A 17 6.78 12.32 -11.39
N PHE A 18 5.51 12.63 -11.65
CA PHE A 18 4.61 13.15 -10.63
C PHE A 18 4.27 12.10 -9.57
N VAL A 19 3.95 10.87 -9.99
CA VAL A 19 3.64 9.76 -9.08
C VAL A 19 4.86 9.40 -8.26
N ASP A 20 6.03 9.26 -8.87
CA ASP A 20 7.30 8.99 -8.20
C ASP A 20 7.62 10.08 -7.16
N GLY A 21 7.46 11.35 -7.54
CA GLY A 21 7.63 12.49 -6.64
C GLY A 21 6.65 12.47 -5.46
N ALA A 22 5.39 12.12 -5.69
CA ALA A 22 4.39 12.04 -4.64
C ALA A 22 4.64 10.89 -3.66
N PHE A 23 5.06 9.72 -4.14
CA PHE A 23 5.46 8.60 -3.27
C PHE A 23 6.72 8.94 -2.47
N ALA A 24 7.73 9.55 -3.10
CA ALA A 24 8.92 10.03 -2.38
C ALA A 24 8.56 11.07 -1.30
N PHE A 25 7.70 12.04 -1.62
CA PHE A 25 7.22 13.03 -0.67
C PHE A 25 6.46 12.38 0.51
N THR A 26 5.61 11.39 0.22
CA THR A 26 4.89 10.61 1.23
C THR A 26 5.87 9.94 2.21
N LEU A 27 6.94 9.33 1.70
CA LEU A 27 7.99 8.71 2.52
C LEU A 27 8.75 9.74 3.37
N THR A 28 8.97 10.96 2.87
CA THR A 28 9.63 12.02 3.66
C THR A 28 8.75 12.57 4.78
N LEU A 29 7.44 12.69 4.57
CA LEU A 29 6.49 13.09 5.61
C LEU A 29 6.48 12.11 6.79
N LEU A 30 6.67 10.82 6.50
CA LEU A 30 6.76 9.77 7.49
C LEU A 30 8.00 9.93 8.40
N VAL A 31 9.14 10.39 7.87
CA VAL A 31 10.39 10.61 8.65
C VAL A 31 10.34 11.89 9.46
N ILE A 32 9.83 12.97 8.87
CA ILE A 32 9.99 14.34 9.40
C ILE A 32 8.91 14.68 10.45
N GLY A 33 7.93 13.80 10.69
CA GLY A 33 6.83 14.06 11.64
C GLY A 33 7.21 14.12 13.13
N GLY A 34 8.48 13.91 13.51
CA GLY A 34 8.93 14.04 14.90
C GLY A 34 9.39 15.47 15.21
N ASP A 35 8.56 16.26 15.88
CA ASP A 35 8.77 17.70 16.16
C ASP A 35 9.95 18.04 17.11
N ALA A 36 10.76 17.07 17.56
CA ALA A 36 11.83 17.31 18.51
C ALA A 36 13.19 16.82 18.00
N VAL A 37 14.11 17.74 17.76
CA VAL A 37 15.55 17.39 17.72
C VAL A 37 15.94 16.91 19.13
N PRO A 38 16.51 15.70 19.28
CA PRO A 38 16.84 15.19 20.60
C PRO A 38 17.96 16.04 21.23
N ASP A 39 17.70 16.58 22.43
CA ASP A 39 18.65 17.33 23.25
C ASP A 39 19.44 16.43 24.23
N SER A 40 19.18 15.12 24.21
CA SER A 40 19.85 14.13 25.07
C SER A 40 19.99 12.76 24.39
N ALA A 41 20.96 11.97 24.84
CA ALA A 41 21.19 10.61 24.36
C ALA A 41 19.96 9.71 24.58
N ASP A 42 19.26 9.86 25.72
CA ASP A 42 18.07 9.09 26.04
C ASP A 42 16.87 9.44 25.14
N LYS A 43 16.74 10.71 24.70
CA LYS A 43 15.73 11.07 23.71
C LYS A 43 16.09 10.50 22.34
N LEU A 44 17.36 10.52 21.95
CA LEU A 44 17.81 9.92 20.68
C LEU A 44 17.54 8.41 20.64
N LEU A 45 17.91 7.67 21.70
CA LEU A 45 17.67 6.23 21.78
C LEU A 45 16.17 5.89 21.72
N ARG A 46 15.31 6.69 22.38
CA ARG A 46 13.86 6.54 22.27
C ARG A 46 13.35 6.77 20.85
N MET A 47 13.82 7.80 20.16
CA MET A 47 13.47 8.05 18.76
C MET A 47 13.91 6.92 17.82
N LEU A 48 15.12 6.36 18.05
CA LEU A 48 15.61 5.20 17.28
C LEU A 48 14.74 3.95 17.48
N GLY A 49 14.03 3.83 18.61
CA GLY A 49 13.01 2.82 18.82
C GLY A 49 11.86 2.87 17.80
N GLY A 50 11.61 4.02 17.16
CA GLY A 50 10.60 4.16 16.10
C GLY A 50 11.02 3.60 14.73
N VAL A 51 12.30 3.30 14.53
CA VAL A 51 12.85 2.84 13.24
C VAL A 51 12.15 1.57 12.70
N PRO A 52 11.78 0.57 13.52
CA PRO A 52 11.08 -0.60 13.01
C PRO A 52 9.67 -0.30 12.47
N ALA A 53 8.90 0.57 13.16
CA ALA A 53 7.60 1.01 12.67
C ALA A 53 7.74 1.78 11.35
N PHE A 54 8.73 2.68 11.28
CA PHE A 54 9.09 3.40 10.07
C PHE A 54 9.46 2.44 8.92
N ALA A 55 10.32 1.46 9.17
CA ALA A 55 10.79 0.52 8.16
C ALA A 55 9.63 -0.29 7.55
N VAL A 56 8.68 -0.76 8.36
CA VAL A 56 7.49 -1.46 7.86
C VAL A 56 6.61 -0.54 7.02
N CYS A 57 6.37 0.70 7.46
CA CYS A 57 5.61 1.69 6.71
C CYS A 57 6.29 2.02 5.37
N PHE A 58 7.60 2.27 5.38
CA PHE A 58 8.42 2.50 4.20
C PHE A 58 8.29 1.34 3.21
N SER A 59 8.49 0.10 3.66
CA SER A 59 8.38 -1.09 2.80
C SER A 59 7.00 -1.21 2.18
N LEU A 60 5.93 -0.88 2.91
CA LEU A 60 4.57 -0.96 2.38
C LEU A 60 4.29 0.12 1.32
N ILE A 61 4.69 1.37 1.58
CA ILE A 61 4.54 2.45 0.60
C ILE A 61 5.38 2.17 -0.66
N ALA A 62 6.60 1.68 -0.49
CA ALA A 62 7.47 1.24 -1.59
C ALA A 62 6.85 0.07 -2.38
N TYR A 63 6.14 -0.85 -1.72
CA TYR A 63 5.43 -1.95 -2.38
C TYR A 63 4.32 -1.44 -3.32
N PHE A 64 3.52 -0.46 -2.88
CA PHE A 64 2.50 0.17 -3.73
C PHE A 64 3.12 0.94 -4.90
N TRP A 65 4.18 1.73 -4.64
CA TRP A 65 4.94 2.43 -5.67
C TRP A 65 5.47 1.46 -6.73
N HIS A 66 6.13 0.37 -6.30
CA HIS A 66 6.64 -0.64 -7.22
C HIS A 66 5.52 -1.34 -8.02
N GLY A 67 4.33 -1.49 -7.43
CA GLY A 67 3.12 -1.92 -8.14
C GLY A 67 2.74 -1.00 -9.30
N HIS A 68 2.81 0.31 -9.07
CA HIS A 68 2.56 1.32 -10.11
C HIS A 68 3.63 1.28 -11.20
N VAL A 69 4.91 1.19 -10.85
CA VAL A 69 6.02 1.02 -11.82
C VAL A 69 5.80 -0.21 -12.71
N ARG A 70 5.37 -1.35 -12.13
CA ARG A 70 5.03 -2.56 -12.89
C ARG A 70 3.84 -2.36 -13.84
N TRP A 71 2.85 -1.57 -13.44
CA TRP A 71 1.72 -1.22 -14.29
C TRP A 71 2.16 -0.36 -15.47
N ARG A 72 2.99 0.67 -15.25
CA ARG A 72 3.52 1.54 -16.31
C ARG A 72 4.26 0.79 -17.41
N ARG A 73 5.05 -0.23 -17.05
CA ARG A 73 5.72 -1.11 -18.03
C ARG A 73 4.75 -1.82 -18.99
N ARG A 74 3.49 -2.01 -18.61
CA ARG A 74 2.43 -2.65 -19.43
C ARG A 74 1.52 -1.65 -20.14
N CYS A 75 1.49 -0.40 -19.66
CA CYS A 75 0.72 0.70 -20.22
C CYS A 75 1.65 1.90 -20.52
N PRO A 76 2.43 1.84 -21.61
CA PRO A 76 3.34 2.92 -21.98
C PRO A 76 2.60 4.17 -22.51
N GLU A 77 1.42 3.99 -23.09
CA GLU A 77 0.59 5.08 -23.62
C GLU A 77 0.02 5.94 -22.49
N ALA A 78 -0.04 7.24 -22.73
CA ALA A 78 -0.73 8.19 -21.86
C ALA A 78 -2.23 8.16 -22.19
N ASP A 79 -3.05 7.77 -21.22
CA ASP A 79 -4.50 7.76 -21.36
C ASP A 79 -5.18 8.40 -20.14
N ARG A 80 -6.41 8.89 -20.34
CA ARG A 80 -7.16 9.57 -19.26
C ARG A 80 -7.51 8.62 -18.11
N GLY A 81 -7.74 7.34 -18.39
CA GLY A 81 -8.10 6.34 -17.39
C GLY A 81 -6.93 6.03 -16.46
N GLY A 82 -5.76 5.73 -17.02
CA GLY A 82 -4.52 5.53 -16.29
C GLY A 82 -4.08 6.75 -15.51
N LEU A 83 -4.25 7.95 -16.07
CA LEU A 83 -4.03 9.22 -15.37
C LEU A 83 -4.89 9.34 -14.12
N TRP A 84 -6.22 9.24 -14.25
CA TRP A 84 -7.14 9.40 -13.12
C TRP A 84 -6.90 8.37 -12.01
N LEU A 85 -6.68 7.11 -12.37
CA LEU A 85 -6.38 6.05 -11.41
C LEU A 85 -5.03 6.26 -10.71
N SER A 86 -4.02 6.75 -11.43
CA SER A 86 -2.71 7.10 -10.83
C SER A 86 -2.85 8.25 -9.82
N LEU A 87 -3.63 9.27 -10.15
CA LEU A 87 -3.93 10.38 -9.23
C LEU A 87 -4.73 9.91 -8.00
N MET A 88 -5.68 8.99 -8.18
CA MET A 88 -6.39 8.36 -7.04
C MET A 88 -5.43 7.58 -6.15
N LEU A 89 -4.48 6.84 -6.72
CA LEU A 89 -3.48 6.10 -5.93
C LEU A 89 -2.64 7.05 -5.08
N VAL A 90 -2.18 8.16 -5.67
CA VAL A 90 -1.43 9.22 -4.96
C VAL A 90 -2.28 9.85 -3.86
N PHE A 91 -3.52 10.22 -4.16
CA PHE A 91 -4.46 10.80 -3.20
C PHE A 91 -4.62 9.90 -1.97
N PHE A 92 -4.82 8.60 -2.18
CA PHE A 92 -4.90 7.65 -1.08
C PHE A 92 -3.57 7.51 -0.32
N ALA A 93 -2.44 7.40 -1.01
CA ALA A 93 -1.13 7.31 -0.37
C ALA A 93 -0.88 8.47 0.62
N LEU A 94 -1.22 9.70 0.20
CA LEU A 94 -1.03 10.90 1.02
C LEU A 94 -1.93 10.94 2.26
N ILE A 95 -3.19 10.52 2.14
CA ILE A 95 -4.11 10.51 3.29
C ILE A 95 -3.69 9.45 4.32
N PHE A 96 -3.16 8.32 3.84
CA PHE A 96 -3.03 7.13 4.68
C PHE A 96 -1.65 6.93 5.29
N VAL A 97 -0.65 7.73 4.93
CA VAL A 97 0.70 7.63 5.49
C VAL A 97 0.73 7.80 7.01
N TYR A 98 -0.03 8.75 7.56
CA TYR A 98 -0.08 8.98 9.01
C TYR A 98 -0.83 7.89 9.77
N PRO A 99 -2.08 7.51 9.40
CA PRO A 99 -2.76 6.38 10.02
C PRO A 99 -1.95 5.08 9.98
N LEU A 100 -1.22 4.85 8.89
CA LEU A 100 -0.33 3.70 8.74
C LEU A 100 0.78 3.70 9.80
N HIS A 101 1.45 4.84 9.96
CA HIS A 101 2.50 5.00 10.96
C HIS A 101 1.98 4.77 12.37
N MET A 102 0.83 5.38 12.70
CA MET A 102 0.20 5.26 14.01
C MET A 102 -0.12 3.80 14.36
N LEU A 103 -0.61 3.03 13.39
CA LEU A 103 -0.90 1.60 13.57
C LEU A 103 0.37 0.80 13.91
N PHE A 104 1.43 0.95 13.12
CA PHE A 104 2.66 0.19 13.35
C PHE A 104 3.41 0.64 14.59
N ALA A 105 3.46 1.95 14.88
CA ALA A 105 4.01 2.46 16.14
C ALA A 105 3.28 1.86 17.35
N SER A 106 1.94 1.82 17.30
CA SER A 106 1.11 1.19 18.35
C SER A 106 1.37 -0.32 18.46
N LEU A 107 1.52 -1.01 17.33
CA LEU A 107 1.81 -2.45 17.30
C LEU A 107 3.17 -2.77 17.95
N PHE A 108 4.23 -2.06 17.58
CA PHE A 108 5.57 -2.28 18.14
C PHE A 108 5.62 -1.91 19.63
N ASN A 109 4.94 -0.82 20.03
CA ASN A 109 4.77 -0.48 21.45
C ASN A 109 4.05 -1.60 22.23
N GLY A 110 3.01 -2.22 21.67
CA GLY A 110 2.34 -3.36 22.30
C GLY A 110 3.22 -4.61 22.45
N LEU A 111 4.23 -4.79 21.59
CA LEU A 111 5.12 -5.96 21.63
C LEU A 111 6.35 -5.77 22.53
N GLY A 112 6.86 -4.55 22.66
CA GLY A 112 8.10 -4.26 23.38
C GLY A 112 8.05 -3.11 24.37
N GLY A 113 6.85 -2.60 24.68
CA GLY A 113 6.63 -1.54 25.65
C GLY A 113 7.33 -0.24 25.29
N ASP A 114 7.87 0.43 26.32
CA ASP A 114 8.49 1.76 26.22
C ASP A 114 9.75 1.82 25.34
N ALA A 115 10.29 0.66 24.93
CA ALA A 115 11.39 0.60 23.95
C ALA A 115 10.96 1.08 22.56
N PHE A 116 9.66 1.03 22.25
CA PHE A 116 9.09 1.46 20.98
C PHE A 116 8.12 2.62 21.22
N PRO A 117 8.46 3.85 20.82
CA PRO A 117 7.61 5.00 21.08
C PRO A 117 6.31 4.92 20.25
N SER A 118 5.19 5.20 20.90
CA SER A 118 3.92 5.48 20.23
C SER A 118 3.32 6.76 20.84
N GLU A 119 3.13 7.78 20.00
CA GLU A 119 2.40 8.99 20.39
C GLU A 119 0.88 8.74 20.46
N PHE A 120 0.42 7.69 19.78
CA PHE A 120 -0.99 7.33 19.74
C PHE A 120 -1.32 6.35 20.87
N LYS A 121 -2.12 6.82 21.83
CA LYS A 121 -2.66 5.98 22.91
C LYS A 121 -4.04 5.45 22.50
N LEU A 122 -4.15 4.13 22.45
CA LEU A 122 -5.39 3.42 22.17
C LEU A 122 -6.09 3.09 23.49
N ASP A 123 -6.91 4.02 23.97
CA ASP A 123 -7.52 3.93 25.30
C ASP A 123 -8.92 3.28 25.28
N SER A 124 -9.47 3.02 24.09
CA SER A 124 -10.82 2.47 23.92
C SER A 124 -10.94 1.46 22.78
N PRO A 125 -11.70 0.36 22.95
CA PRO A 125 -12.04 -0.55 21.85
C PRO A 125 -12.67 0.15 20.63
N ARG A 126 -13.34 1.29 20.83
CA ARG A 126 -13.90 2.08 19.72
C ARG A 126 -12.80 2.75 18.88
N GLN A 127 -11.73 3.23 19.52
CA GLN A 127 -10.58 3.82 18.84
C GLN A 127 -9.80 2.74 18.08
N ILE A 128 -9.61 1.57 18.70
CA ILE A 128 -8.99 0.40 18.05
C ILE A 128 -9.78 0.00 16.81
N ARG A 129 -11.12 -0.10 16.92
CA ARG A 129 -11.99 -0.35 15.77
C ARG A 129 -11.83 0.71 14.68
N ALA A 130 -11.91 1.99 15.05
CA ALA A 130 -11.79 3.09 14.08
C ALA A 130 -10.44 3.03 13.33
N LEU A 131 -9.35 2.73 14.04
CA LEU A 131 -8.02 2.57 13.45
C LEU A 131 -7.98 1.41 12.44
N PHE A 132 -8.46 0.21 12.82
CA PHE A 132 -8.48 -0.94 11.91
C PHE A 132 -9.42 -0.77 10.72
N VAL A 133 -10.57 -0.12 10.91
CA VAL A 133 -11.50 0.18 9.80
C VAL A 133 -10.87 1.19 8.85
N CYS A 134 -10.29 2.28 9.38
CA CYS A 134 -9.60 3.28 8.57
C CYS A 134 -8.46 2.64 7.78
N TYR A 135 -7.62 1.84 8.45
CA TYR A 135 -6.53 1.12 7.81
C TYR A 135 -7.02 0.10 6.76
N GLY A 136 -8.05 -0.70 7.08
CA GLY A 136 -8.62 -1.68 6.17
C GLY A 136 -9.18 -1.07 4.89
N VAL A 137 -9.95 0.01 5.04
CA VAL A 137 -10.49 0.78 3.92
C VAL A 137 -9.37 1.43 3.11
N ALA A 138 -8.39 2.05 3.78
CA ALA A 138 -7.25 2.68 3.14
C ALA A 138 -6.46 1.70 2.25
N PHE A 139 -6.11 0.56 2.83
CA PHE A 139 -5.39 -0.49 2.16
C PHE A 139 -6.17 -1.06 0.97
N ALA A 140 -7.48 -1.28 1.16
CA ALA A 140 -8.37 -1.74 0.10
C ALA A 140 -8.48 -0.73 -1.05
N CYS A 141 -8.56 0.58 -0.75
CA CYS A 141 -8.60 1.64 -1.75
C CYS A 141 -7.30 1.71 -2.57
N MET A 142 -6.14 1.67 -1.91
CA MET A 142 -4.84 1.68 -2.62
C MET A 142 -4.66 0.42 -3.48
N ALA A 143 -4.86 -0.76 -2.90
CA ALA A 143 -4.73 -2.04 -3.62
C ALA A 143 -5.76 -2.17 -4.75
N GLY A 144 -7.00 -1.73 -4.50
CA GLY A 144 -8.08 -1.72 -5.47
C GLY A 144 -7.78 -0.80 -6.64
N THR A 145 -7.14 0.34 -6.39
CA THR A 145 -6.71 1.25 -7.45
C THR A 145 -5.66 0.59 -8.35
N LEU A 146 -4.70 -0.15 -7.81
CA LEU A 146 -3.76 -0.94 -8.61
C LEU A 146 -4.45 -2.08 -9.37
N ALA A 147 -5.40 -2.79 -8.75
CA ALA A 147 -6.19 -3.79 -9.45
C ALA A 147 -6.95 -3.17 -10.64
N LEU A 148 -7.51 -1.97 -10.48
CA LEU A 148 -8.17 -1.24 -11.56
C LEU A 148 -7.20 -0.77 -12.64
N LEU A 149 -5.98 -0.34 -12.28
CA LEU A 149 -4.92 0.00 -13.23
C LEU A 149 -4.54 -1.22 -14.08
N PHE A 150 -4.34 -2.40 -13.47
CA PHE A 150 -4.04 -3.62 -14.22
C PHE A 150 -5.24 -4.13 -15.05
N ARG A 151 -6.47 -3.92 -14.58
CA ARG A 151 -7.68 -4.16 -15.39
C ARG A 151 -7.72 -3.25 -16.62
N HIS A 152 -7.36 -1.98 -16.43
CA HIS A 152 -7.23 -1.03 -17.52
C HIS A 152 -6.15 -1.49 -18.52
N ALA A 153 -4.98 -1.91 -18.05
CA ALA A 153 -3.91 -2.45 -18.90
C ALA A 153 -4.35 -3.69 -19.68
N ALA A 154 -5.09 -4.61 -19.05
CA ALA A 154 -5.62 -5.79 -19.73
C ALA A 154 -6.59 -5.42 -20.86
N ARG A 155 -7.46 -4.43 -20.65
CA ARG A 155 -8.36 -3.92 -21.69
C ARG A 155 -7.61 -3.26 -22.83
N GLY A 156 -6.60 -2.45 -22.51
CA GLY A 156 -5.76 -1.78 -23.51
C GLY A 156 -4.93 -2.78 -24.34
N ALA A 157 -4.43 -3.85 -23.74
CA ALA A 157 -3.74 -4.92 -24.46
C ALA A 157 -4.68 -5.63 -25.45
N GLN A 158 -5.89 -5.99 -25.00
CA GLN A 158 -6.89 -6.66 -25.83
C GLN A 158 -7.35 -5.78 -27.00
N ALA A 159 -7.55 -4.48 -26.78
CA ALA A 159 -7.95 -3.54 -27.83
C ALA A 159 -6.89 -3.41 -28.94
N ARG A 160 -5.61 -3.60 -28.60
CA ARG A 160 -4.47 -3.58 -29.53
C ARG A 160 -4.16 -4.95 -30.14
N GLY A 161 -5.01 -5.96 -29.93
CA GLY A 161 -4.82 -7.33 -30.44
C GLY A 161 -3.76 -8.15 -29.68
N GLY A 162 -3.24 -7.63 -28.55
CA GLY A 162 -2.28 -8.32 -27.69
C GLY A 162 -2.94 -9.23 -26.64
N SER A 163 -2.14 -10.08 -26.01
CA SER A 163 -2.63 -10.96 -24.93
C SER A 163 -2.91 -10.18 -23.65
N PRO A 164 -4.14 -10.21 -23.10
CA PRO A 164 -4.46 -9.55 -21.83
C PRO A 164 -4.02 -10.37 -20.60
N LEU A 165 -3.55 -11.61 -20.81
CA LEU A 165 -3.31 -12.57 -19.72
C LEU A 165 -2.32 -12.05 -18.67
N PRO A 166 -1.14 -11.49 -19.02
CA PRO A 166 -0.20 -11.02 -18.01
C PRO A 166 -0.82 -9.94 -17.11
N ALA A 167 -1.45 -8.93 -17.70
CA ALA A 167 -2.10 -7.85 -16.95
C ALA A 167 -3.28 -8.35 -16.10
N ARG A 168 -4.02 -9.37 -16.55
CA ARG A 168 -5.08 -10.00 -15.73
C ARG A 168 -4.51 -10.74 -14.52
N LEU A 169 -3.34 -11.35 -14.63
CA LEU A 169 -2.69 -12.00 -13.50
C LEU A 169 -2.23 -10.99 -12.46
N ASP A 170 -1.65 -9.87 -12.90
CA ASP A 170 -1.30 -8.79 -11.98
C ASP A 170 -2.56 -8.17 -11.34
N MET A 171 -3.65 -8.02 -12.09
CA MET A 171 -4.95 -7.58 -11.55
C MET A 171 -5.44 -8.53 -10.44
N LEU A 172 -5.35 -9.85 -10.66
CA LEU A 172 -5.69 -10.85 -9.63
C LEU A 172 -4.74 -10.79 -8.44
N GLU A 173 -3.46 -10.54 -8.68
CA GLU A 173 -2.45 -10.39 -7.63
C GLU A 173 -2.78 -9.19 -6.72
N TRP A 174 -3.31 -8.10 -7.28
CA TRP A 174 -3.76 -6.91 -6.53
C TRP A 174 -5.20 -6.99 -5.99
N SER A 175 -6.04 -7.88 -6.52
CA SER A 175 -7.39 -8.08 -5.96
C SER A 175 -7.34 -8.80 -4.61
N VAL A 176 -6.32 -9.63 -4.35
CA VAL A 176 -6.10 -10.28 -3.06
C VAL A 176 -5.88 -9.26 -1.92
N PRO A 177 -4.88 -8.35 -1.97
CA PRO A 177 -4.71 -7.34 -0.94
C PRO A 177 -5.93 -6.42 -0.79
N THR A 178 -6.65 -6.18 -1.88
CA THR A 178 -7.94 -5.45 -1.84
C THR A 178 -8.95 -6.18 -0.96
N ALA A 179 -9.16 -7.49 -1.20
CA ALA A 179 -10.09 -8.31 -0.44
C ALA A 179 -9.66 -8.45 1.03
N LEU A 180 -8.36 -8.57 1.30
CA LEU A 180 -7.83 -8.62 2.67
C LEU A 180 -8.08 -7.32 3.44
N GLY A 181 -7.93 -6.15 2.80
CA GLY A 181 -8.25 -4.86 3.39
C GLY A 181 -9.74 -4.73 3.75
N VAL A 182 -10.62 -5.14 2.84
CA VAL A 182 -12.07 -5.18 3.08
C VAL A 182 -12.41 -6.15 4.22
N LEU A 183 -11.83 -7.35 4.20
CA LEU A 183 -12.05 -8.36 5.23
C LEU A 183 -11.60 -7.87 6.61
N SER A 184 -10.43 -7.23 6.71
CA SER A 184 -9.93 -6.60 7.94
C SER A 184 -10.91 -5.56 8.48
N ALA A 185 -11.38 -4.64 7.63
CA ALA A 185 -12.35 -3.61 8.02
C ALA A 185 -13.68 -4.23 8.48
N LEU A 186 -14.18 -5.24 7.77
CA LEU A 186 -15.41 -5.96 8.13
C LEU A 186 -15.25 -6.69 9.47
N LEU A 187 -14.14 -7.39 9.69
CA LEU A 187 -13.87 -8.06 10.96
C LEU A 187 -13.84 -7.06 12.11
N ALA A 188 -13.19 -5.91 11.94
CA ALA A 188 -13.15 -4.86 12.97
C ALA A 188 -14.55 -4.29 13.28
N LEU A 189 -15.42 -4.14 12.27
CA LEU A 189 -16.81 -3.68 12.45
C LEU A 189 -17.69 -4.72 13.15
N LEU A 190 -17.52 -5.99 12.79
CA LEU A 190 -18.34 -7.10 13.29
C LEU A 190 -17.88 -7.59 14.69
N LEU A 191 -16.64 -7.32 15.10
CA LEU A 191 -16.13 -7.72 16.41
C LEU A 191 -16.92 -7.00 17.53
N PRO A 192 -17.50 -7.70 18.52
CA PRO A 192 -18.16 -7.05 19.66
C PRO A 192 -17.19 -6.15 20.43
N LEU A 193 -17.65 -5.00 20.96
CA LEU A 193 -16.79 -4.12 21.77
C LEU A 193 -16.34 -4.76 23.09
N SER A 194 -17.07 -5.78 23.54
CA SER A 194 -16.75 -6.62 24.70
C SER A 194 -15.82 -7.79 24.38
N ALA A 195 -15.35 -7.91 23.14
CA ALA A 195 -14.48 -9.01 22.75
C ALA A 195 -13.16 -8.98 23.54
N PRO A 196 -12.59 -10.14 23.88
CA PRO A 196 -11.29 -10.24 24.53
C PRO A 196 -10.20 -9.47 23.77
N PRO A 197 -9.19 -8.88 24.46
CA PRO A 197 -8.10 -8.15 23.83
C PRO A 197 -7.41 -8.91 22.70
N LEU A 198 -7.24 -10.23 22.85
CA LEU A 198 -6.61 -11.09 21.83
C LEU A 198 -7.38 -11.10 20.50
N CYS A 199 -8.71 -10.98 20.52
CA CYS A 199 -9.53 -10.95 19.31
C CYS A 199 -9.30 -9.68 18.48
N TRP A 200 -8.86 -8.58 19.09
CA TRP A 200 -8.54 -7.33 18.39
C TRP A 200 -7.28 -7.40 17.55
N ALA A 201 -6.47 -8.46 17.69
CA ALA A 201 -5.34 -8.70 16.79
C ALA A 201 -5.77 -9.35 15.46
N LEU A 202 -6.97 -9.95 15.39
CA LEU A 202 -7.45 -10.68 14.21
C LEU A 202 -7.49 -9.83 12.92
N PRO A 203 -8.01 -8.59 12.92
CA PRO A 203 -8.01 -7.75 11.72
C PRO A 203 -6.59 -7.52 11.17
N GLY A 204 -5.59 -7.37 12.05
CA GLY A 204 -4.19 -7.25 11.67
C GLY A 204 -3.59 -8.55 11.11
N PHE A 205 -3.91 -9.70 11.71
CA PHE A 205 -3.39 -10.99 11.26
C PHE A 205 -3.87 -11.42 9.87
N VAL A 206 -5.01 -10.91 9.39
CA VAL A 206 -5.48 -11.15 8.01
C VAL A 206 -4.44 -10.73 6.98
N TYR A 207 -3.65 -9.68 7.24
CA TYR A 207 -2.60 -9.23 6.33
C TYR A 207 -1.40 -10.17 6.26
N ALA A 208 -1.19 -11.06 7.26
CA ALA A 208 -0.15 -12.07 7.17
C ALA A 208 -0.38 -13.05 6.01
N LEU A 209 -1.62 -13.18 5.54
CA LEU A 209 -1.95 -13.95 4.34
C LEU A 209 -1.31 -13.38 3.06
N MET A 210 -0.88 -12.11 3.06
CA MET A 210 -0.15 -11.53 1.93
C MET A 210 1.19 -12.23 1.66
N PHE A 211 1.85 -12.77 2.68
CA PHE A 211 3.09 -13.54 2.49
C PHE A 211 2.90 -14.80 1.65
N LEU A 212 1.66 -15.29 1.55
CA LEU A 212 1.31 -16.45 0.71
C LEU A 212 1.11 -16.07 -0.77
N ILE A 213 0.95 -14.79 -1.11
CA ILE A 213 0.70 -14.34 -2.49
C ILE A 213 1.89 -14.68 -3.39
N GLY A 214 3.12 -14.35 -2.97
CA GLY A 214 4.34 -14.59 -3.76
C GLY A 214 4.56 -16.08 -4.10
N PRO A 215 4.53 -17.00 -3.12
CA PRO A 215 4.63 -18.43 -3.38
C PRO A 215 3.53 -18.97 -4.30
N LEU A 216 2.29 -18.50 -4.13
CA LEU A 216 1.15 -18.93 -4.94
C LEU A 216 1.29 -18.44 -6.39
N THR A 217 1.69 -17.19 -6.60
CA THR A 217 1.85 -16.63 -7.95
C THR A 217 3.07 -17.22 -8.66
N ALA A 218 4.18 -17.45 -7.96
CA ALA A 218 5.33 -18.17 -8.49
C ALA A 218 4.99 -19.61 -8.89
N ARG A 219 4.24 -20.34 -8.06
CA ARG A 219 3.79 -21.71 -8.37
C ARG A 219 2.84 -21.74 -9.57
N PHE A 220 1.94 -20.76 -9.68
CA PHE A 220 1.03 -20.63 -10.82
C PHE A 220 1.78 -20.32 -12.12
N ARG A 221 2.71 -19.36 -12.11
CA ARG A 221 3.52 -18.99 -13.28
C ARG A 221 4.38 -20.15 -13.78
N ARG A 222 5.03 -20.88 -12.87
CA ARG A 222 5.79 -22.10 -13.20
C ARG A 222 4.92 -23.18 -13.85
N ARG A 223 3.69 -23.39 -13.36
CA ARG A 223 2.75 -24.37 -13.93
C ARG A 223 2.27 -24.02 -15.33
N HIS A 224 2.27 -22.74 -15.70
CA HIS A 224 1.80 -22.26 -17.00
C HIS A 224 2.91 -21.75 -17.92
N GLY A 225 4.18 -22.07 -17.61
CA GLY A 225 5.33 -21.75 -18.47
C GLY A 225 5.56 -20.26 -18.70
N MET A 226 5.01 -19.39 -17.85
CA MET A 226 5.24 -17.95 -17.95
C MET A 226 6.56 -17.65 -17.24
N GLY A 227 7.56 -17.19 -18.00
CA GLY A 227 8.86 -16.80 -17.48
C GLY A 227 8.77 -15.76 -16.36
N GLU A 228 9.77 -15.76 -15.48
CA GLU A 228 9.89 -14.69 -14.47
C GLU A 228 10.18 -13.35 -15.16
N PRO A 229 9.67 -12.23 -14.63
CA PRO A 229 9.91 -10.90 -15.18
C PRO A 229 11.37 -10.46 -15.12
#